data_AF-A0A662QPP0-F1
#
_entry.id   AF-A0A662QPP0-F1
#
_cell.length_a   1.000
_cell.length_b   1.000
_cell.length_c   1.000
_cell.angle_alpha   90.00
_cell.angle_beta   90.00
_cell.angle_gamma   90.00
#
_symmetry.space_group_name_H-M   'P 1'
#
loop_
_entity.id
_entity.type
_entity.pdbx_description
1 polymer ?
#
loop_
_entity_poly.entity_id
_entity_poly.type
_entity_poly.pdbx_seq_one_letter_code
_entity_poly.pdbx_strand_id
1 'polypeptide(L)'
;MSIWVWVIIGILMAAFVFASAQQNIMMLIVQLNNQQVVEKFNMIYNTANEICSMPKDSRYGKDISVNRDVYAIYVSENDGPPVDSAPYYIENLNATSGYYMCYQFEVEHDFDTYHCKKTACNVTMTYVGTPPKGSKLERIARLSGGVFNYKVNIAKTGKDNIMIEAKPVLK
;
A
#
# COMPACT_ATOMS: atom_id res chain seq x y z
N MET A 1 -24.15 48.29 21.59
CA MET A 1 -23.74 46.87 21.48
C MET A 1 -22.40 46.70 22.18
N SER A 2 -22.28 45.71 23.06
CA SER A 2 -21.08 45.52 23.89
C SER A 2 -19.92 44.98 23.05
N ILE A 3 -18.73 45.56 23.20
CA ILE A 3 -17.51 45.22 22.44
C ILE A 3 -17.16 43.73 22.54
N TRP A 4 -17.57 43.08 23.62
CA TRP A 4 -17.44 41.64 23.88
C TRP A 4 -18.12 40.75 22.83
N VAL A 5 -19.20 41.22 22.20
CA VAL A 5 -19.90 40.45 21.15
C VAL A 5 -19.01 40.30 19.91
N TRP A 6 -18.31 41.36 19.52
CA TRP A 6 -17.38 41.33 18.38
C TRP A 6 -16.16 40.46 18.65
N VAL A 7 -15.66 40.45 19.90
CA VAL A 7 -14.57 39.57 20.31
C VAL A 7 -14.97 38.10 20.17
N ILE A 8 -16.17 37.72 20.62
CA ILE A 8 -16.68 36.34 20.50
C ILE A 8 -16.84 35.94 19.03
N ILE A 9 -17.39 36.81 18.18
CA ILE A 9 -17.53 36.55 16.74
C ILE A 9 -16.16 36.34 16.07
N GLY A 10 -15.16 37.15 16.42
CA GLY A 10 -13.80 37.01 15.89
C GLY A 10 -13.16 35.67 16.25
N ILE A 11 -13.33 35.22 17.49
CA ILE A 11 -12.82 33.92 17.96
C ILE A 11 -13.51 32.77 17.20
N LEU A 12 -14.85 32.84 17.03
CA LEU A 12 -15.61 31.82 16.31
C LEU A 12 -15.20 31.74 14.83
N MET A 13 -15.01 32.89 14.17
CA MET A 13 -14.53 32.90 12.78
C MET A 13 -13.12 32.34 12.64
N ALA A 14 -12.20 32.67 13.56
CA ALA A 14 -10.85 32.12 13.56
C ALA A 14 -10.86 30.59 13.75
N ALA A 15 -11.68 30.07 14.68
CA ALA A 15 -11.83 28.64 14.91
C ALA A 15 -12.41 27.91 13.68
N PHE A 16 -13.39 28.51 13.01
CA PHE A 16 -13.98 27.95 11.80
C PHE A 16 -12.97 27.87 10.63
N VAL A 17 -12.21 28.94 10.40
CA VAL A 17 -11.16 28.97 9.37
C VAL A 17 -10.09 27.93 9.67
N PHE A 18 -9.68 27.79 10.94
CA PHE A 18 -8.69 26.80 11.35
C PHE A 18 -9.20 25.36 11.14
N ALA A 19 -10.44 25.05 11.54
CA ALA A 19 -11.04 23.75 11.32
C ALA A 19 -11.13 23.39 9.82
N SER A 20 -11.50 24.36 9.00
CA SER A 20 -11.59 24.20 7.54
C SER A 20 -10.21 23.94 6.92
N ALA A 21 -9.18 24.66 7.39
CA ALA A 21 -7.81 24.45 6.93
C ALA A 21 -7.30 23.05 7.31
N GLN A 22 -7.59 22.57 8.52
CA GLN A 22 -7.19 21.23 8.96
C GLN A 22 -7.82 20.11 8.11
N GLN A 23 -9.09 20.23 7.75
CA GLN A 23 -9.75 19.23 6.88
C GLN A 23 -9.08 19.14 5.51
N ASN A 24 -8.73 20.28 4.91
CA ASN A 24 -8.04 20.31 3.62
C ASN A 24 -6.64 19.68 3.71
N ILE A 25 -5.90 19.95 4.80
CA ILE A 25 -4.58 19.36 5.03
C ILE A 25 -4.67 17.83 5.16
N MET A 26 -5.66 17.30 5.88
CA MET A 26 -5.82 15.85 6.02
C MET A 26 -6.10 15.17 4.67
N MET A 27 -6.97 15.75 3.84
CA MET A 27 -7.24 15.22 2.49
C MET A 27 -5.98 15.21 1.62
N LEU A 28 -5.17 16.27 1.68
CA LEU A 28 -3.89 16.35 0.98
C LEU A 28 -2.90 15.27 1.44
N ILE A 29 -2.82 14.99 2.73
CA ILE A 29 -1.92 13.95 3.28
C ILE A 29 -2.31 12.56 2.75
N VAL A 30 -3.60 12.22 2.76
CA VAL A 30 -4.09 10.92 2.25
C VAL A 30 -3.76 10.77 0.76
N GLN A 31 -4.00 11.81 -0.03
CA GLN A 31 -3.69 11.79 -1.47
C GLN A 31 -2.19 11.58 -1.74
N LEU A 32 -1.32 12.29 -1.00
CA LEU A 32 0.14 12.13 -1.14
C LEU A 32 0.59 10.72 -0.77
N ASN A 33 0.04 10.13 0.30
CA ASN A 33 0.36 8.77 0.71
C ASN A 33 -0.06 7.74 -0.34
N ASN A 34 -1.26 7.88 -0.90
CA ASN A 34 -1.74 7.00 -1.96
C ASN A 34 -0.89 7.10 -3.22
N GLN A 35 -0.48 8.32 -3.61
CA GLN A 35 0.44 8.51 -4.73
C GLN A 35 1.78 7.80 -4.51
N GLN A 36 2.37 7.90 -3.32
CA GLN A 36 3.63 7.19 -3.02
C GLN A 36 3.48 5.67 -3.11
N VAL A 37 2.35 5.11 -2.69
CA VAL A 37 2.08 3.66 -2.83
C VAL A 37 1.96 3.29 -4.30
N VAL A 38 1.21 4.07 -5.09
CA VAL A 38 1.07 3.86 -6.54
C VAL A 38 2.41 3.94 -7.26
N GLU A 39 3.28 4.88 -6.90
CA GLU A 39 4.63 4.99 -7.43
C GLU A 39 5.48 3.77 -7.08
N LYS A 40 5.46 3.31 -5.83
CA LYS A 40 6.17 2.09 -5.39
C LYS A 40 5.64 0.85 -6.10
N PHE A 41 4.33 0.74 -6.27
CA PHE A 41 3.69 -0.31 -7.04
C PHE A 41 4.17 -0.30 -8.50
N ASN A 42 4.11 0.85 -9.17
CA ASN A 42 4.57 1.01 -10.55
C ASN A 42 6.04 0.67 -10.70
N MET A 43 6.85 1.00 -9.71
CA MET A 43 8.26 0.63 -9.67
C MET A 43 8.44 -0.89 -9.59
N ILE A 44 7.77 -1.58 -8.65
CA ILE A 44 7.84 -3.04 -8.54
C ILE A 44 7.38 -3.71 -9.84
N TYR A 45 6.28 -3.23 -10.42
CA TYR A 45 5.74 -3.72 -11.68
C TYR A 45 6.73 -3.54 -12.85
N ASN A 46 7.30 -2.34 -12.99
CA ASN A 46 8.27 -2.06 -14.04
C ASN A 46 9.54 -2.90 -13.85
N THR A 47 10.06 -3.00 -12.62
CA THR A 47 11.22 -3.83 -12.30
C THR A 47 10.93 -5.32 -12.56
N ALA A 48 9.73 -5.81 -12.25
CA ALA A 48 9.34 -7.18 -12.58
C ALA A 48 9.34 -7.41 -14.11
N ASN A 49 8.79 -6.48 -14.89
CA ASN A 49 8.82 -6.59 -16.36
C ASN A 49 10.24 -6.44 -16.94
N GLU A 50 11.09 -5.61 -16.34
CA GLU A 50 12.48 -5.46 -16.75
C GLU A 50 13.26 -6.76 -16.48
N ILE A 51 13.14 -7.31 -15.26
CA ILE A 51 13.75 -8.58 -14.87
C ILE A 51 13.20 -9.73 -15.71
N CYS A 52 11.93 -9.68 -16.13
CA CYS A 52 11.36 -10.64 -17.07
C CYS A 52 12.18 -10.74 -18.36
N SER A 53 12.76 -9.64 -18.83
CA SER A 53 13.59 -9.61 -20.04
C SER A 53 15.08 -9.91 -19.78
N MET A 54 15.49 -10.02 -18.52
CA MET A 54 16.87 -10.29 -18.13
C MET A 54 17.23 -11.80 -18.16
N PRO A 55 18.53 -12.15 -18.09
CA PRO A 55 18.98 -13.53 -17.93
C PRO A 55 18.44 -14.17 -16.65
N LYS A 56 18.42 -15.50 -16.62
CA LYS A 56 18.06 -16.28 -15.43
C LYS A 56 18.99 -15.90 -14.26
N ASP A 57 18.46 -15.94 -13.03
CA ASP A 57 19.17 -15.63 -11.78
C ASP A 57 19.50 -14.15 -11.54
N SER A 58 19.01 -13.23 -12.38
CA SER A 58 19.00 -11.80 -12.05
C SER A 58 18.16 -11.53 -10.80
N ARG A 59 18.71 -10.72 -9.88
CA ARG A 59 18.08 -10.35 -8.60
C ARG A 59 18.09 -8.83 -8.42
N TYR A 60 17.03 -8.32 -7.81
CA TYR A 60 16.89 -6.92 -7.43
C TYR A 60 16.22 -6.82 -6.06
N GLY A 61 16.91 -6.20 -5.11
CA GLY A 61 16.38 -5.95 -3.77
C GLY A 61 16.06 -4.48 -3.57
N LYS A 62 14.86 -4.18 -3.06
CA LYS A 62 14.48 -2.82 -2.66
C LYS A 62 13.54 -2.83 -1.46
N ASP A 63 13.77 -1.89 -0.57
CA ASP A 63 12.91 -1.67 0.59
C ASP A 63 11.72 -0.82 0.15
N ILE A 64 10.51 -1.27 0.50
CA ILE A 64 9.26 -0.54 0.29
C ILE A 64 8.59 -0.28 1.63
N SER A 65 7.88 0.83 1.71
CA SER A 65 7.02 1.14 2.85
C SER A 65 5.62 1.34 2.32
N VAL A 66 4.66 0.64 2.90
CA VAL A 66 3.24 0.78 2.60
C VAL A 66 2.55 1.39 3.82
N ASN A 67 1.60 2.28 3.55
CA ASN A 67 0.81 2.90 4.60
C ASN A 67 -0.32 1.97 5.06
N ARG A 68 -0.94 2.29 6.19
CA ARG A 68 -2.10 1.56 6.73
C ARG A 68 -3.31 1.52 5.82
N ASP A 69 -3.41 2.48 4.93
CA ASP A 69 -4.53 2.59 3.99
C ASP A 69 -4.39 1.61 2.82
N VAL A 70 -3.36 0.77 2.77
CA VAL A 70 -3.17 -0.24 1.72
C VAL A 70 -3.80 -1.56 2.18
N TYR A 71 -4.93 -1.94 1.60
CA TYR A 71 -5.58 -3.20 1.91
C TYR A 71 -4.70 -4.38 1.48
N ALA A 72 -4.32 -4.43 0.20
CA ALA A 72 -3.43 -5.45 -0.33
C ALA A 72 -2.73 -5.01 -1.61
N ILE A 73 -1.50 -5.47 -1.80
CA ILE A 73 -0.74 -5.55 -3.04
C ILE A 73 -0.43 -7.02 -3.24
N TYR A 74 -0.81 -7.57 -4.39
CA TYR A 74 -0.82 -9.00 -4.63
C TYR A 74 -0.67 -9.32 -6.12
N VAL A 75 -0.53 -10.61 -6.41
CA VAL A 75 -0.59 -11.13 -7.77
C VAL A 75 -1.74 -12.13 -7.90
N SER A 76 -2.41 -12.11 -9.04
CA SER A 76 -3.54 -12.96 -9.38
C SER A 76 -3.43 -13.47 -10.81
N GLU A 77 -4.05 -14.62 -11.08
CA GLU A 77 -4.17 -15.16 -12.44
C GLU A 77 -5.11 -14.32 -13.31
N ASN A 78 -6.09 -13.65 -12.69
CA ASN A 78 -7.10 -12.83 -13.35
C ASN A 78 -7.14 -11.42 -12.76
N ASP A 79 -7.60 -10.47 -13.58
CA ASP A 79 -7.94 -9.12 -13.14
C ASP A 79 -9.18 -9.18 -12.24
N GLY A 80 -9.05 -8.75 -10.99
CA GLY A 80 -10.09 -8.86 -9.98
C GLY A 80 -9.63 -8.37 -8.61
N PRO A 81 -10.58 -8.13 -7.68
CA PRO A 81 -10.27 -7.68 -6.33
C PRO A 81 -9.48 -8.76 -5.56
N PRO A 82 -8.75 -8.37 -4.50
CA PRO A 82 -8.13 -9.34 -3.62
C PRO A 82 -9.20 -10.18 -2.91
N VAL A 83 -8.80 -11.38 -2.52
CA VAL A 83 -9.63 -12.26 -1.70
C VAL A 83 -9.89 -11.65 -0.32
N ASP A 84 -11.04 -11.94 0.28
CA ASP A 84 -11.39 -11.48 1.64
C ASP A 84 -10.37 -11.94 2.70
N SER A 85 -9.65 -13.03 2.43
CA SER A 85 -8.58 -13.53 3.29
C SER A 85 -7.22 -12.84 3.09
N ALA A 86 -7.14 -11.78 2.27
CA ALA A 86 -5.89 -11.07 1.99
C ALA A 86 -5.17 -10.58 3.26
N PRO A 87 -5.84 -10.03 4.30
CA PRO A 87 -5.17 -9.71 5.56
C PRO A 87 -4.48 -10.91 6.20
N TYR A 88 -5.11 -12.09 6.19
CA TYR A 88 -4.49 -13.31 6.72
C TYR A 88 -3.30 -13.77 5.87
N TYR A 89 -3.34 -13.55 4.55
CA TYR A 89 -2.20 -13.85 3.68
C TYR A 89 -1.02 -12.91 3.93
N ILE A 90 -1.28 -11.64 4.23
CA ILE A 90 -0.27 -10.67 4.64
C ILE A 90 0.36 -11.11 5.97
N GLU A 91 -0.44 -11.50 6.96
CA GLU A 91 0.07 -11.94 8.26
C GLU A 91 0.95 -13.20 8.17
N ASN A 92 0.53 -14.17 7.36
CA ASN A 92 1.23 -15.45 7.20
C ASN A 92 2.31 -15.43 6.10
N LEU A 93 2.52 -14.30 5.43
CA LEU A 93 3.44 -14.15 4.30
C LEU A 93 3.17 -15.15 3.17
N ASN A 94 1.89 -15.44 2.93
CA ASN A 94 1.48 -16.32 1.84
C ASN A 94 1.73 -15.63 0.49
N ALA A 95 2.11 -16.43 -0.49
CA ALA A 95 2.35 -15.98 -1.86
C ALA A 95 1.34 -16.58 -2.82
N THR A 96 1.02 -15.82 -3.85
CA THR A 96 0.19 -16.26 -4.99
C THR A 96 0.92 -16.02 -6.29
N SER A 97 0.54 -16.77 -7.32
CA SER A 97 1.11 -16.68 -8.66
C SER A 97 0.08 -16.18 -9.68
N GLY A 98 0.57 -15.55 -10.75
CA GLY A 98 -0.28 -15.14 -11.86
C GLY A 98 0.37 -14.08 -12.75
N TYR A 99 -0.45 -13.54 -13.65
CA TYR A 99 -0.03 -12.55 -14.65
C TYR A 99 -0.60 -11.16 -14.39
N TYR A 100 -1.34 -10.94 -13.31
CA TYR A 100 -1.87 -9.64 -12.95
C TYR A 100 -1.32 -9.24 -11.59
N MET A 101 -0.53 -8.16 -11.56
CA MET A 101 -0.11 -7.52 -10.33
C MET A 101 -1.13 -6.44 -9.98
N CYS A 102 -1.65 -6.46 -8.77
CA CYS A 102 -2.78 -5.65 -8.36
C CYS A 102 -2.53 -4.96 -7.02
N TYR A 103 -3.23 -3.85 -6.78
CA TYR A 103 -3.30 -3.21 -5.47
C TYR A 103 -4.72 -2.68 -5.18
N GLN A 104 -5.03 -2.54 -3.90
CA GLN A 104 -6.27 -1.95 -3.40
C GLN A 104 -6.00 -1.17 -2.12
N PHE A 105 -6.67 -0.03 -1.96
CA PHE A 105 -6.65 0.76 -0.73
C PHE A 105 -7.84 0.42 0.17
N GLU A 106 -7.65 0.52 1.48
CA GLU A 106 -8.71 0.47 2.50
C GLU A 106 -9.24 1.91 2.66
N VAL A 107 -10.19 2.31 1.81
CA VAL A 107 -10.92 3.59 1.97
C VAL A 107 -12.23 3.29 2.70
N GLU A 108 -12.56 4.09 3.70
CA GLU A 108 -13.75 4.01 4.58
C GLU A 108 -14.96 3.27 3.96
N HIS A 109 -14.95 1.93 4.06
CA HIS A 109 -16.00 1.03 3.56
C HIS A 109 -16.27 1.00 2.06
N ASP A 110 -15.44 1.63 1.22
CA ASP A 110 -15.55 1.58 -0.24
C ASP A 110 -14.42 0.73 -0.83
N PHE A 111 -14.73 -0.55 -1.06
CA PHE A 111 -13.81 -1.55 -1.62
C PHE A 111 -13.83 -1.55 -3.16
N ASP A 112 -14.53 -0.64 -3.82
CA ASP A 112 -14.81 -0.76 -5.27
C ASP A 112 -13.68 -0.30 -6.22
N THR A 113 -12.54 0.15 -5.71
CA THR A 113 -11.39 0.54 -6.54
C THR A 113 -10.14 -0.30 -6.26
N TYR A 114 -10.06 -1.46 -6.90
CA TYR A 114 -8.81 -2.19 -7.10
C TYR A 114 -8.22 -1.84 -8.48
N HIS A 115 -6.90 -1.95 -8.60
CA HIS A 115 -6.20 -1.66 -9.85
C HIS A 115 -5.21 -2.78 -10.16
N CYS A 116 -5.33 -3.36 -11.36
CA CYS A 116 -4.47 -4.44 -11.83
C CYS A 116 -3.68 -4.03 -13.09
N LYS A 117 -2.50 -4.60 -13.23
CA LYS A 117 -1.67 -4.50 -14.44
C LYS A 117 -1.16 -5.88 -14.83
N LYS A 118 -1.27 -6.19 -16.12
CA LYS A 118 -0.78 -7.45 -16.67
C LYS A 118 0.75 -7.45 -16.80
N THR A 119 1.41 -8.47 -16.28
CA THR A 119 2.87 -8.65 -16.34
C THR A 119 3.27 -9.49 -17.55
N ALA A 120 4.52 -9.30 -18.00
CA ALA A 120 5.08 -10.05 -19.13
C ALA A 120 5.44 -11.50 -18.77
N CYS A 121 5.84 -11.74 -17.52
CA CYS A 121 6.14 -13.05 -16.95
C CYS A 121 5.05 -13.47 -15.97
N ASN A 122 5.00 -14.77 -15.66
CA ASN A 122 4.30 -15.27 -14.50
C ASN A 122 5.05 -14.82 -13.24
N VAL A 123 4.36 -14.13 -12.34
CA VAL A 123 4.93 -13.58 -11.11
C VAL A 123 4.38 -14.37 -9.93
N THR A 124 5.23 -14.80 -9.02
CA THR A 124 4.85 -15.31 -7.70
C THR A 124 5.19 -14.24 -6.67
N MET A 125 4.21 -13.73 -5.92
CA MET A 125 4.41 -12.63 -4.99
C MET A 125 3.80 -12.90 -3.63
N THR A 126 4.54 -12.61 -2.57
CA THR A 126 4.01 -12.53 -1.20
C THR A 126 3.06 -11.34 -1.06
N TYR A 127 1.91 -11.52 -0.42
CA TYR A 127 0.99 -10.43 -0.16
C TYR A 127 1.63 -9.33 0.70
N VAL A 128 1.37 -8.07 0.33
CA VAL A 128 1.86 -6.89 1.06
C VAL A 128 0.68 -5.98 1.36
N GLY A 129 0.58 -5.46 2.57
CA GLY A 129 -0.47 -4.50 2.90
C GLY A 129 -0.70 -4.42 4.41
N THR A 130 -1.94 -4.15 4.78
CA THR A 130 -2.38 -4.07 6.16
C THR A 130 -2.80 -5.46 6.70
N PRO A 131 -2.11 -5.99 7.72
CA PRO A 131 -2.45 -7.25 8.37
C PRO A 131 -3.73 -7.11 9.23
N PRO A 132 -4.30 -8.22 9.74
CA PRO A 132 -5.53 -8.20 10.51
C PRO A 132 -5.39 -7.35 11.77
N LYS A 133 -6.47 -6.65 12.16
CA LYS A 133 -6.51 -5.86 13.39
C LYS A 133 -6.16 -6.74 14.60
N GLY A 134 -5.20 -6.30 15.42
CA GLY A 134 -4.76 -7.02 16.60
C GLY A 134 -3.68 -8.08 16.36
N SER A 135 -3.32 -8.37 15.11
CA SER A 135 -2.18 -9.21 14.74
C SER A 135 -0.85 -8.67 15.29
N LYS A 136 0.15 -9.54 15.39
CA LYS A 136 1.49 -9.13 15.84
C LYS A 136 2.09 -8.05 14.94
N LEU A 137 1.88 -8.15 13.63
CA LEU A 137 2.36 -7.17 12.65
C LEU A 137 1.63 -5.82 12.79
N GLU A 138 0.31 -5.80 13.01
CA GLU A 138 -0.43 -4.56 13.23
C GLU A 138 0.00 -3.84 14.51
N ARG A 139 0.23 -4.60 15.60
CA ARG A 139 0.73 -4.04 16.86
C ARG A 139 2.09 -3.36 16.70
N ILE A 140 2.98 -3.95 15.91
CA ILE A 140 4.32 -3.40 15.67
C ILE A 140 4.24 -2.15 14.79
N ALA A 141 3.39 -2.15 13.76
CA ALA A 141 3.21 -0.99 12.90
C ALA A 141 2.53 0.18 13.62
N ARG A 142 1.62 -0.07 14.58
CA ARG A 142 1.05 0.97 15.45
C ARG A 142 2.13 1.74 16.21
N LEU A 143 3.19 1.08 16.67
CA LEU A 143 4.32 1.75 17.32
C LEU A 143 5.12 2.65 16.35
N SER A 144 5.02 2.38 15.05
CA SER A 144 5.66 3.14 13.96
C SER A 144 4.69 4.12 13.27
N GLY A 145 3.60 4.52 13.91
CA GLY A 145 2.63 5.47 13.36
C GLY A 145 1.76 4.91 12.24
N GLY A 146 1.62 3.59 12.12
CA GLY A 146 0.78 2.93 11.11
C GLY A 146 1.48 2.64 9.78
N VAL A 147 2.80 2.84 9.70
CA VAL A 147 3.58 2.51 8.49
C VAL A 147 4.11 1.09 8.57
N PHE A 148 3.88 0.30 7.53
CA PHE A 148 4.40 -1.06 7.38
C PHE A 148 5.59 -1.07 6.43
N ASN A 149 6.76 -1.48 6.92
CA ASN A 149 7.98 -1.57 6.11
C ASN A 149 8.20 -3.01 5.66
N TYR A 150 8.45 -3.20 4.36
CA TYR A 150 8.71 -4.50 3.75
C TYR A 150 10.01 -4.45 2.94
N LYS A 151 10.88 -5.44 3.14
CA LYS A 151 12.00 -5.72 2.24
C LYS A 151 11.51 -6.56 1.09
N VAL A 152 11.55 -6.01 -0.12
CA VAL A 152 11.12 -6.73 -1.33
C VAL A 152 12.34 -7.20 -2.10
N ASN A 153 12.35 -8.48 -2.43
CA ASN A 153 13.37 -9.09 -3.27
C ASN A 153 12.70 -9.70 -4.49
N ILE A 154 13.09 -9.23 -5.67
CA ILE A 154 12.59 -9.65 -6.97
C ILE A 154 13.68 -10.47 -7.64
N ALA A 155 13.39 -11.73 -7.95
CA ALA A 155 14.33 -12.64 -8.57
C ALA A 155 13.71 -13.37 -9.76
N LYS A 156 14.46 -13.50 -10.86
CA LYS A 156 14.05 -14.36 -11.98
C LYS A 156 14.37 -15.82 -11.66
N THR A 157 13.33 -16.65 -11.51
CA THR A 157 13.47 -18.07 -11.15
C THR A 157 13.46 -18.98 -12.38
N GLY A 158 12.81 -18.56 -13.47
CA GLY A 158 12.72 -19.33 -14.72
C GLY A 158 12.72 -18.42 -15.96
N LYS A 159 12.56 -19.02 -17.14
CA LYS A 159 12.53 -18.27 -18.42
C LYS A 159 11.43 -17.19 -18.41
N ASP A 160 10.25 -17.58 -17.93
CA ASP A 160 9.04 -16.75 -17.88
C ASP A 160 8.45 -16.65 -16.44
N ASN A 161 9.27 -16.93 -15.41
CA ASN A 161 8.84 -16.93 -14.01
C ASN A 161 9.69 -15.99 -13.14
N ILE A 162 9.02 -15.19 -12.33
CA ILE A 162 9.61 -14.23 -11.38
C ILE A 162 9.06 -14.49 -9.99
N MET A 163 9.90 -14.36 -8.97
CA MET A 163 9.51 -14.43 -7.57
C MET A 163 9.75 -13.08 -6.88
N ILE A 164 8.74 -12.60 -6.17
CA ILE A 164 8.74 -11.36 -5.39
C ILE A 164 8.47 -11.74 -3.94
N GLU A 165 9.54 -11.83 -3.16
CA GLU A 165 9.45 -12.07 -1.72
C GLU A 165 9.39 -10.73 -0.98
N ALA A 166 8.32 -10.51 -0.22
CA ALA A 166 8.19 -9.35 0.66
C ALA A 166 8.28 -9.81 2.12
N LYS A 167 9.26 -9.27 2.86
CA LYS A 167 9.48 -9.60 4.28
C LYS A 167 9.28 -8.37 5.15
N PRO A 168 8.39 -8.41 6.17
CA PRO A 168 8.18 -7.27 7.05
C PRO A 168 9.45 -6.98 7.86
N VAL A 169 9.83 -5.71 7.93
CA VAL A 169 10.95 -5.24 8.74
C VAL A 169 10.42 -4.83 10.09
N LEU A 170 10.69 -5.65 11.10
CA LEU A 170 10.45 -5.31 12.49
C LEU A 170 11.67 -4.47 12.95
N LYS A 171 11.48 -3.16 13.10
CA LYS A 171 12.47 -2.28 13.73
C LYS A 171 12.31 -2.32 15.25
#